data_AF-A0A485P652-F1
#
_entry.id   AF-A0A485P652-F1
#
_cell.length_a   1.000
_cell.length_b   1.000
_cell.length_c   1.000
_cell.angle_alpha   90.00
_cell.angle_beta   90.00
_cell.angle_gamma   90.00
#
_symmetry.space_group_name_H-M   'P 1'
#
loop_
_entity.id
_entity.type
_entity.pdbx_description
1 polymer ?
#
loop_
_entity_poly.entity_id
_entity_poly.type
_entity_poly.pdbx_seq_one_letter_code
_entity_poly.pdbx_strand_id
1 'polypeptide(L)'
;MADCRLGLLLLLLPTAHPGRSKAQHWSQGWYPRGKRASSSAQHSQHVPRLPGSSAWCRHCWLARLRQEAREQEQRQAEEKARRAREAQAWTQLKEQEALQLQEEAKNFITRENLEARVEEALDSPKSYNWAITREGLVVRPQHKGS
;
A
#
# COMPACT_ATOMS: atom_id res chain seq x y z
N MET A 1 -3.13 8.99 32.34
CA MET A 1 -3.05 7.54 32.56
C MET A 1 -2.22 6.98 31.43
N ALA A 2 -1.03 6.52 31.80
CA ALA A 2 0.05 6.14 30.90
C ALA A 2 -0.16 4.72 30.38
N ASP A 3 0.41 4.41 29.21
CA ASP A 3 1.10 3.15 28.99
C ASP A 3 2.18 3.32 27.91
N CYS A 4 3.40 3.55 28.39
CA CYS A 4 4.66 3.37 27.68
C CYS A 4 5.33 2.12 28.28
N ARG A 5 5.56 1.01 27.55
CA ARG A 5 6.57 0.01 27.95
C ARG A 5 7.23 -0.69 26.76
N LEU A 6 8.46 -0.28 26.47
CA LEU A 6 9.51 -1.06 25.83
C LEU A 6 9.81 -2.31 26.68
N GLY A 7 10.01 -3.46 26.03
CA GLY A 7 10.50 -4.69 26.65
C GLY A 7 11.30 -5.53 25.66
N LEU A 8 12.63 -5.41 25.73
CA LEU A 8 13.61 -6.29 25.11
C LEU A 8 13.73 -7.61 25.91
N LEU A 9 14.25 -8.64 25.22
CA LEU A 9 14.85 -9.91 25.70
C LEU A 9 13.95 -11.16 25.70
N LEU A 10 14.26 -12.10 24.80
CA LEU A 10 14.84 -13.38 25.23
C LEU A 10 15.58 -14.06 24.06
N LEU A 11 16.89 -14.27 24.28
CA LEU A 11 17.81 -15.07 23.49
C LEU A 11 18.07 -16.40 24.21
N LEU A 12 18.54 -17.41 23.45
CA LEU A 12 19.32 -18.62 23.80
C LEU A 12 18.52 -19.94 24.04
N LEU A 13 18.51 -20.93 23.12
CA LEU A 13 19.53 -21.99 22.74
C LEU A 13 19.15 -23.36 23.40
N PRO A 14 19.74 -24.56 23.08
CA PRO A 14 20.46 -25.11 21.91
C PRO A 14 20.13 -26.62 21.56
N THR A 15 20.55 -27.12 20.39
CA THR A 15 21.04 -28.51 20.20
C THR A 15 22.18 -28.47 19.14
N ALA A 16 23.44 -28.66 19.55
CA ALA A 16 24.27 -29.88 19.37
C ALA A 16 24.37 -30.33 17.89
N HIS A 17 25.51 -30.49 17.21
CA HIS A 17 26.95 -30.48 17.52
C HIS A 17 27.75 -30.47 16.18
N PRO A 18 29.09 -30.28 16.21
CA PRO A 18 29.91 -29.90 15.08
C PRO A 18 30.44 -31.11 14.27
N GLY A 19 30.52 -30.95 12.93
CA GLY A 19 31.11 -31.93 12.02
C GLY A 19 32.25 -31.34 11.19
N ARG A 20 33.47 -31.79 11.49
CA ARG A 20 34.72 -31.60 10.72
C ARG A 20 34.52 -31.77 9.20
N SER A 21 35.17 -30.91 8.41
CA SER A 21 35.93 -31.40 7.25
C SER A 21 37.13 -30.50 6.94
N LYS A 22 38.32 -31.11 7.03
CA LYS A 22 39.62 -30.52 6.68
C LYS A 22 39.83 -30.71 5.17
N ALA A 23 40.12 -29.64 4.45
CA ALA A 23 40.97 -29.69 3.26
C ALA A 23 42.28 -28.99 3.65
N GLN A 24 43.28 -29.75 4.12
CA GLN A 24 44.45 -30.17 3.33
C GLN A 24 45.18 -28.95 2.72
N HIS A 25 46.24 -28.49 3.40
CA HIS A 25 47.62 -28.92 3.14
C HIS A 25 48.21 -28.19 1.92
N TRP A 26 49.00 -27.16 2.18
CA TRP A 26 50.13 -26.79 1.34
C TRP A 26 51.36 -26.79 2.26
N SER A 27 52.05 -27.93 2.24
CA SER A 27 53.33 -28.20 2.88
C SER A 27 54.46 -27.49 2.11
N GLN A 28 55.34 -26.80 2.85
CA GLN A 28 56.79 -26.59 2.62
C GLN A 28 57.20 -26.18 1.18
N GLY A 29 57.66 -24.96 0.89
CA GLY A 29 58.87 -24.32 1.44
C GLY A 29 59.79 -23.99 0.25
N TRP A 30 60.47 -22.84 0.23
CA TRP A 30 61.72 -22.52 -0.52
C TRP A 30 61.97 -21.01 -0.38
N TYR A 31 62.89 -20.59 0.48
CA TYR A 31 63.90 -19.55 0.19
C TYR A 31 65.01 -19.61 1.26
N PRO A 32 66.28 -19.77 0.86
CA PRO A 32 67.36 -20.01 1.80
C PRO A 32 67.76 -18.73 2.53
N ARG A 33 67.81 -18.89 3.85
CA ARG A 33 68.39 -17.96 4.82
C ARG A 33 69.88 -17.73 4.54
N GLY A 34 70.20 -16.64 3.82
CA GLY A 34 71.52 -16.00 3.79
C GLY A 34 71.50 -14.72 4.65
N LYS A 35 72.37 -14.63 5.65
CA LYS A 35 72.44 -13.49 6.59
C LYS A 35 73.15 -12.28 5.93
N ARG A 36 72.65 -11.05 6.12
CA ARG A 36 73.28 -9.98 6.93
C ARG A 36 72.40 -8.72 6.94
N ALA A 37 72.60 -7.93 7.98
CA ALA A 37 71.84 -6.80 8.49
C ALA A 37 71.65 -5.60 7.55
N SER A 38 70.75 -4.73 8.02
CA SER A 38 70.68 -3.26 7.83
C SER A 38 69.55 -2.77 6.94
N SER A 39 68.51 -2.27 7.60
CA SER A 39 67.64 -1.13 7.23
C SER A 39 66.34 -1.33 8.03
N SER A 40 66.31 -0.80 9.24
CA SER A 40 65.65 0.47 9.56
C SER A 40 64.14 0.40 9.34
N ALA A 41 63.43 0.43 10.47
CA ALA A 41 62.22 1.21 10.72
C ALA A 41 61.08 1.21 9.68
N GLN A 42 59.86 1.18 10.22
CA GLN A 42 58.59 1.53 9.57
C GLN A 42 57.84 0.38 8.89
N HIS A 43 57.37 -0.56 9.72
CA HIS A 43 56.08 -1.20 9.45
C HIS A 43 54.96 -0.39 10.12
N SER A 44 54.77 0.83 9.61
CA SER A 44 53.54 1.63 9.76
C SER A 44 53.20 2.15 8.38
N GLN A 45 52.91 1.25 7.44
CA GLN A 45 52.27 1.68 6.19
C GLN A 45 50.77 1.71 6.41
N HIS A 46 50.37 2.81 7.02
CA HIS A 46 49.09 3.46 6.77
C HIS A 46 48.85 3.42 5.26
N VAL A 47 47.91 2.59 4.78
CA VAL A 47 47.40 2.74 3.42
C VAL A 47 46.67 4.08 3.40
N PRO A 48 47.09 5.09 2.62
CA PRO A 48 46.29 6.29 2.48
C PRO A 48 45.02 5.86 1.74
N ARG A 49 43.89 5.77 2.45
CA ARG A 49 42.59 5.73 1.76
C ARG A 49 42.53 6.99 0.91
N LEU A 50 42.63 6.84 -0.41
CA LEU A 50 42.43 7.95 -1.35
C LEU A 50 41.06 8.58 -1.04
N PRO A 51 41.00 9.79 -0.45
CA PRO A 51 39.74 10.36 0.01
C PRO A 51 38.78 10.64 -1.16
N GLY A 52 39.32 10.78 -2.37
CA GLY A 52 38.62 11.15 -3.59
C GLY A 52 37.51 10.17 -3.99
N SER A 53 37.80 8.88 -4.14
CA SER A 53 36.80 7.92 -4.67
C SER A 53 35.57 7.80 -3.76
N SER A 54 35.76 7.71 -2.45
CA SER A 54 34.64 7.63 -1.49
C SER A 54 33.83 8.93 -1.37
N ALA A 55 34.48 10.09 -1.50
CA ALA A 55 33.82 11.39 -1.46
C ALA A 55 32.99 11.64 -2.73
N TRP A 56 33.52 11.29 -3.90
CA TRP A 56 32.80 11.36 -5.18
C TRP A 56 31.60 10.41 -5.20
N CYS A 57 31.74 9.16 -4.76
CA CYS A 57 30.61 8.23 -4.63
C CYS A 57 29.52 8.77 -3.68
N ARG A 58 29.90 9.36 -2.54
CA ARG A 58 28.94 10.02 -1.62
C ARG A 58 28.25 11.20 -2.28
N HIS A 59 28.97 12.03 -3.04
CA HIS A 59 28.39 13.18 -3.73
C HIS A 59 27.36 12.75 -4.79
N CYS A 60 27.69 11.75 -5.61
CA CYS A 60 26.76 11.21 -6.61
C CYS A 60 25.53 10.56 -5.96
N TRP A 61 25.71 9.82 -4.85
CA TRP A 61 24.60 9.23 -4.11
C TRP A 61 23.66 10.30 -3.52
N LEU A 62 24.21 11.35 -2.91
CA LEU A 62 23.42 12.47 -2.39
C LEU A 62 22.69 13.24 -3.50
N ALA A 63 23.31 13.43 -4.66
CA ALA A 63 22.67 14.05 -5.82
C ALA A 63 21.48 13.21 -6.32
N ARG A 64 21.64 11.88 -6.40
CA ARG A 64 20.57 10.95 -6.76
C ARG A 64 19.41 10.99 -5.76
N LEU A 65 19.70 10.97 -4.46
CA LEU A 65 18.64 11.05 -3.45
C LEU A 65 17.85 12.36 -3.51
N ARG A 66 18.51 13.48 -3.80
CA ARG A 66 17.83 14.77 -3.98
C ARG A 66 16.92 14.76 -5.20
N GLN A 67 17.34 14.10 -6.28
CA GLN A 67 16.53 13.94 -7.48
C GLN A 67 15.31 13.05 -7.20
N GLU A 68 15.52 11.89 -6.56
CA GLU A 68 14.45 10.98 -6.17
C GLU A 68 13.45 11.65 -5.22
N ALA A 69 13.91 12.49 -4.28
CA ALA A 69 13.02 13.24 -3.40
C ALA A 69 12.10 14.22 -4.17
N ARG A 70 12.65 14.95 -5.15
CA ARG A 70 11.84 15.87 -5.99
C ARG A 70 10.82 15.11 -6.82
N GLU A 71 11.20 13.97 -7.39
CA GLU A 71 10.28 13.11 -8.15
C GLU A 71 9.20 12.51 -7.26
N GLN A 72 9.53 12.14 -6.01
CA GLN A 72 8.55 11.69 -5.03
C GLN A 72 7.56 12.80 -4.66
N GLU A 73 8.03 14.03 -4.45
CA GLU A 73 7.16 15.18 -4.17
C GLU A 73 6.20 15.45 -5.32
N GLN A 74 6.67 15.37 -6.56
CA GLN A 74 5.83 15.51 -7.75
C GLN A 74 4.77 14.42 -7.83
N ARG A 75 5.16 13.15 -7.68
CA ARG A 75 4.21 12.03 -7.67
C ARG A 75 3.17 12.18 -6.56
N GLN A 76 3.58 12.59 -5.37
CA GLN A 76 2.66 12.84 -4.25
C GLN A 76 1.71 14.01 -4.53
N ALA A 77 2.18 15.08 -5.17
CA ALA A 77 1.33 16.21 -5.54
C ALA A 77 0.27 15.79 -6.57
N GLU A 78 0.67 15.00 -7.58
CA GLU A 78 -0.25 14.44 -8.58
C GLU A 78 -1.27 13.49 -7.95
N GLU A 79 -0.83 12.59 -7.07
CA GLU A 79 -1.74 11.69 -6.35
C GLU A 79 -2.70 12.46 -5.45
N LYS A 80 -2.22 13.49 -4.73
CA LYS A 80 -3.09 14.34 -3.91
C LYS A 80 -4.11 15.07 -4.77
N ALA A 81 -3.70 15.59 -5.92
CA ALA A 81 -4.62 16.24 -6.86
C ALA A 81 -5.66 15.25 -7.42
N ARG A 82 -5.25 14.01 -7.74
CA ARG A 82 -6.17 12.95 -8.19
C ARG A 82 -7.17 12.58 -7.10
N ARG A 83 -6.69 12.32 -5.88
CA ARG A 83 -7.54 11.99 -4.72
C ARG A 83 -8.51 13.13 -4.39
N ALA A 84 -8.07 14.38 -4.51
CA ALA A 84 -8.94 15.53 -4.30
C ALA A 84 -10.08 15.59 -5.34
N ARG A 85 -9.80 15.30 -6.61
CA ARG A 85 -10.83 15.23 -7.67
C ARG A 85 -11.79 14.06 -7.45
N GLU A 86 -11.26 12.88 -7.10
CA GLU A 86 -12.09 11.71 -6.78
C GLU A 86 -13.00 11.98 -5.58
N ALA A 87 -12.46 12.61 -4.51
CA ALA A 87 -13.24 12.99 -3.34
C ALA A 87 -14.31 14.03 -3.66
N GLN A 88 -14.00 15.03 -4.51
CA GLN A 88 -14.99 15.99 -4.98
C GLN A 88 -16.10 15.32 -5.78
N ALA A 89 -15.76 14.45 -6.73
CA ALA A 89 -16.74 13.71 -7.53
C ALA A 89 -17.64 12.83 -6.66
N TRP A 90 -17.06 12.13 -5.67
CA TRP A 90 -17.81 11.35 -4.69
C TRP A 90 -18.75 12.21 -3.86
N THR A 91 -18.28 13.39 -3.41
CA THR A 91 -19.09 14.32 -2.62
C THR A 91 -20.30 14.79 -3.41
N GLN A 92 -20.11 15.16 -4.68
CA GLN A 92 -21.20 15.58 -5.57
C GLN A 92 -22.20 14.45 -5.83
N LEU A 93 -21.73 13.22 -6.06
CA LEU A 93 -22.61 12.06 -6.23
C LEU A 93 -23.47 11.84 -4.98
N LYS A 94 -22.88 11.91 -3.79
CA LYS A 94 -23.61 11.73 -2.54
C LYS A 94 -24.57 12.87 -2.23
N GLU A 95 -24.23 14.09 -2.62
CA GLU A 95 -25.15 15.23 -2.55
C GLU A 95 -26.38 14.99 -3.44
N GLN A 96 -26.18 14.52 -4.67
CA GLN A 96 -27.29 14.18 -5.58
C GLN A 96 -28.17 13.05 -5.04
N GLU A 97 -27.56 11.97 -4.52
CA GLU A 97 -28.30 10.88 -3.89
C GLU A 97 -29.12 11.38 -2.69
N ALA A 98 -28.56 12.24 -1.85
CA ALA A 98 -29.28 12.80 -0.70
C ALA A 98 -30.47 13.66 -1.14
N LEU A 99 -30.33 14.46 -2.20
CA LEU A 99 -31.43 15.25 -2.76
C LEU A 99 -32.51 14.36 -3.38
N GLN A 100 -32.14 13.31 -4.09
CA GLN A 100 -33.11 12.33 -4.62
C GLN A 100 -33.91 11.68 -3.48
N LEU A 101 -33.23 11.23 -2.43
CA LEU A 101 -33.88 10.66 -1.25
C LEU A 101 -34.77 11.67 -0.53
N GLN A 102 -34.41 12.95 -0.51
CA GLN A 102 -35.25 14.00 0.08
C GLN A 102 -36.57 14.15 -0.69
N GLU A 103 -36.54 14.08 -2.02
CA GLU A 103 -37.74 14.11 -2.85
C GLU A 103 -38.57 12.83 -2.69
N GLU A 104 -37.93 11.67 -2.68
CA GLU A 104 -38.60 10.38 -2.45
C GLU A 104 -39.22 10.29 -1.05
N ALA A 105 -38.58 10.89 -0.04
CA ALA A 105 -39.08 10.88 1.33
C ALA A 105 -40.42 11.63 1.48
N LYS A 106 -40.73 12.57 0.59
CA LYS A 106 -42.06 13.24 0.56
C LYS A 106 -43.18 12.26 0.21
N ASN A 107 -42.86 11.14 -0.44
CA ASN A 107 -43.82 10.09 -0.77
C ASN A 107 -44.01 9.06 0.35
N PHE A 108 -43.28 9.16 1.47
CA PHE A 108 -43.47 8.25 2.59
C PHE A 108 -44.82 8.44 3.29
N ILE A 109 -45.32 7.35 3.84
CA ILE A 109 -46.57 7.32 4.58
C ILE A 109 -46.31 7.87 5.99
N THR A 110 -47.01 8.94 6.36
CA THR A 110 -47.04 9.54 7.70
C THR A 110 -48.38 9.28 8.37
N ARG A 111 -48.50 9.58 9.67
CA ARG A 111 -49.74 9.36 10.41
C ARG A 111 -50.92 10.14 9.82
N GLU A 112 -50.64 11.32 9.30
CA GLU A 112 -51.63 12.25 8.73
C GLU A 112 -52.07 11.85 7.32
N ASN A 113 -51.21 11.19 6.54
CA ASN A 113 -51.53 10.78 5.16
C ASN A 113 -51.98 9.32 5.04
N LEU A 114 -52.02 8.57 6.14
CA LEU A 114 -52.24 7.13 6.17
C LEU A 114 -53.58 6.73 5.53
N GLU A 115 -54.68 7.31 5.96
CA GLU A 115 -56.03 6.96 5.49
C GLU A 115 -56.19 7.19 3.98
N ALA A 116 -55.72 8.34 3.50
CA ALA A 116 -55.77 8.67 2.06
C ALA A 116 -54.92 7.70 1.21
N ARG A 117 -53.75 7.29 1.71
CA ARG A 117 -52.87 6.33 1.01
C ARG A 117 -53.42 4.92 1.00
N VAL A 118 -54.18 4.53 2.02
CA VAL A 118 -54.88 3.23 2.05
C VAL A 118 -55.96 3.19 0.97
N GLU A 119 -56.80 4.23 0.87
CA GLU A 119 -57.86 4.29 -0.15
C GLU A 119 -57.28 4.28 -1.57
N GLU A 120 -56.25 5.10 -1.83
CA GLU A 120 -55.55 5.13 -3.13
C GLU A 120 -54.96 3.76 -3.52
N ALA A 121 -54.43 3.02 -2.55
CA ALA A 121 -53.86 1.70 -2.79
C ALA A 121 -54.93 0.62 -3.06
N LEU A 122 -56.14 0.78 -2.50
CA LEU A 122 -57.27 -0.10 -2.80
C LEU A 122 -57.83 0.15 -4.21
N ASP A 123 -57.88 1.41 -4.63
CA ASP A 123 -58.36 1.82 -5.96
C ASP A 123 -57.37 1.48 -7.09
N SER A 124 -56.06 1.46 -6.80
CA SER A 124 -55.01 1.28 -7.80
C SER A 124 -54.16 0.02 -7.55
N PRO A 125 -54.62 -1.16 -8.01
CA PRO A 125 -53.86 -2.39 -7.86
C PRO A 125 -52.60 -2.36 -8.74
N LYS A 126 -51.43 -2.44 -8.11
CA LYS A 126 -50.14 -2.44 -8.80
C LYS A 126 -49.66 -3.87 -9.07
N SER A 127 -49.68 -4.29 -10.33
CA SER A 127 -49.19 -5.60 -10.74
C SER A 127 -47.67 -5.59 -10.97
N TYR A 128 -46.98 -6.45 -10.23
CA TYR A 128 -45.55 -6.73 -10.42
C TYR A 128 -45.31 -8.00 -11.25
N ASN A 129 -46.36 -8.54 -11.88
CA ASN A 129 -46.21 -9.69 -12.76
C ASN A 129 -45.55 -9.25 -14.07
N TRP A 130 -44.42 -9.85 -14.39
CA TRP A 130 -43.75 -9.71 -15.68
C TRP A 130 -43.08 -11.04 -16.01
N ALA A 131 -42.94 -11.34 -17.30
CA ALA A 131 -42.28 -12.54 -17.80
C ALA A 131 -41.05 -12.14 -18.62
N ILE A 132 -40.15 -13.08 -18.86
CA ILE A 132 -38.99 -12.92 -19.73
C ILE A 132 -39.07 -13.95 -20.84
N THR A 133 -38.87 -13.53 -22.09
CA THR A 133 -38.79 -14.45 -23.22
C THR A 133 -37.42 -15.14 -23.28
N ARG A 134 -37.27 -16.15 -24.15
CA ARG A 134 -35.97 -16.83 -24.32
C ARG A 134 -34.87 -15.89 -24.83
N GLU A 135 -35.28 -14.79 -25.48
CA GLU A 135 -34.43 -13.73 -26.01
C GLU A 135 -34.09 -12.67 -24.96
N GLY A 136 -34.58 -12.82 -23.72
CA GLY A 136 -34.33 -11.88 -22.62
C GLY A 136 -35.26 -10.66 -22.61
N LEU A 137 -36.32 -10.64 -23.42
CA LEU A 137 -37.25 -9.50 -23.48
C LEU A 137 -38.27 -9.57 -22.34
N VAL A 138 -38.45 -8.47 -21.62
CA VAL A 138 -39.45 -8.35 -20.57
C VAL A 138 -40.84 -8.15 -21.19
N VAL A 139 -41.74 -9.09 -20.94
CA VAL A 139 -43.14 -9.02 -21.37
C VAL A 139 -44.01 -8.78 -20.14
N ARG A 140 -44.72 -7.66 -20.12
CA ARG A 140 -45.72 -7.35 -19.08
C ARG A 140 -47.10 -7.82 -19.54
N PRO A 141 -47.91 -8.41 -18.66
CA PRO A 141 -49.26 -8.81 -19.00
C PRO A 141 -50.09 -7.57 -19.33
N GLN A 142 -50.77 -7.59 -20.47
CA GLN A 142 -51.74 -6.56 -20.86
C GLN A 142 -52.99 -6.74 -19.99
N HIS A 143 -53.33 -5.72 -19.20
CA HIS A 143 -54.59 -5.72 -18.44
C HIS A 143 -55.75 -5.66 -19.45
N LYS A 144 -56.47 -6.78 -19.63
CA LYS A 144 -57.78 -6.75 -20.27
C LYS A 144 -58.75 -6.24 -19.21
N GLY A 145 -59.11 -4.96 -19.29
CA GLY A 145 -60.14 -4.37 -18.44
C GLY A 145 -61.43 -5.18 -18.54
N SER A 146 -62.03 -5.48 -17.40
CA SER A 146 -63.38 -6.01 -17.32
C SER A 146 -64.37 -4.89 -17.07
#